data_AF-A0A4R3ZRH4-F1
#
_entry.id   AF-A0A4R3ZRH4-F1
#
_cell.length_a   1.000
_cell.length_b   1.000
_cell.length_c   1.000
_cell.angle_alpha   90.00
_cell.angle_beta   90.00
_cell.angle_gamma   90.00
#
_symmetry.space_group_name_H-M   'P 1'
#
loop_
_entity.id
_entity.type
_entity.pdbx_description
1 polymer ?
#
loop_
_entity_poly.entity_id
_entity_poly.type
_entity_poly.pdbx_seq_one_letter_code
_entity_poly.pdbx_strand_id
1 'polypeptide(L)'
;MTGVDTSRGPERLHLSLITPGSAALPVLTGDDRVDVDDLDWDFPDGCVPGEMILHVAGGDQPAVVGWDLLIEGPQNEDGLDLDPVELFPSGVSLLAVERRLGHPLPALPGTVASPRAGEVLDAVAAEAASPTPWRKLEPEACRTPRNPEGHLLEYGCPLCEADGVPLETHILVRRVPEEHATSIEVCESCHDLLHAPLPAALDDLIGRNRPPCPCCSAMRTHRIIWGMPVLPILPGYTVAGCAPPAVPEEFAPTAGSGGPRRIPTFRGSPTQVRTSASAPGLRPPHGWGAVPTPPC
;
A
#
# COMPACT_ATOMS: atom_id res chain seq x y z
N MET A 1 -18.06 32.04 -15.88
CA MET A 1 -17.71 30.78 -16.58
C MET A 1 -16.97 31.14 -17.86
N THR A 2 -15.69 31.46 -17.73
CA THR A 2 -14.75 31.58 -18.85
C THR A 2 -14.12 30.20 -19.02
N GLY A 3 -14.35 29.57 -20.17
CA GLY A 3 -13.70 28.30 -20.48
C GLY A 3 -12.20 28.54 -20.56
N VAL A 4 -11.44 27.83 -19.71
CA VAL A 4 -9.99 27.75 -19.83
C VAL A 4 -9.71 27.00 -21.13
N ASP A 5 -9.06 27.69 -22.08
CA ASP A 5 -8.62 27.11 -23.33
C ASP A 5 -7.41 26.21 -23.07
N THR A 6 -7.66 24.91 -22.93
CA THR A 6 -6.64 23.88 -22.70
C THR A 6 -5.77 23.59 -23.93
N SER A 7 -5.95 24.31 -25.05
CA SER A 7 -5.18 24.09 -26.29
C SER A 7 -3.78 24.71 -26.27
N ARG A 8 -3.48 25.61 -25.33
CA ARG A 8 -2.12 26.02 -24.99
C ARG A 8 -1.68 25.26 -23.74
N GLY A 9 -0.56 24.55 -23.82
CA GLY A 9 0.08 23.97 -22.64
C GLY A 9 0.37 25.05 -21.59
N PRO A 10 0.50 24.68 -20.30
CA PRO A 10 0.66 25.65 -19.23
C PRO A 10 1.90 26.54 -19.47
N GLU A 11 1.73 27.85 -19.27
CA GLU A 11 2.84 28.80 -19.40
C GLU A 11 3.91 28.55 -18.33
N ARG A 12 3.52 28.08 -17.14
CA ARG A 12 4.43 27.68 -16.06
C ARG A 12 3.83 26.55 -15.25
N LEU A 13 4.72 25.72 -14.69
CA LEU A 13 4.38 24.68 -13.74
C LEU A 13 5.16 24.92 -12.45
N HIS A 14 4.45 25.04 -11.35
CA HIS A 14 5.01 25.22 -10.01
C HIS A 14 5.14 23.87 -9.32
N LEU A 15 6.16 23.72 -8.49
CA LEU A 15 6.38 22.58 -7.61
C LEU A 15 6.41 23.12 -6.18
N SER A 16 5.35 22.89 -5.41
CA SER A 16 5.34 23.17 -3.97
C SER A 16 5.93 22.01 -3.19
N LEU A 17 6.39 22.29 -1.98
CA LEU A 17 6.92 21.29 -1.06
C LEU A 17 6.07 21.26 0.21
N ILE A 18 5.69 20.07 0.63
CA ILE A 18 4.90 19.83 1.84
C ILE A 18 5.74 18.99 2.80
N THR A 19 6.03 19.52 4.00
CA THR A 19 6.76 18.79 5.05
C THR A 19 6.06 18.85 6.43
N PRO A 20 6.04 17.74 7.19
CA PRO A 20 6.49 16.40 6.82
C PRO A 20 5.55 15.77 5.77
N GLY A 21 6.11 15.10 4.76
CA GLY A 21 5.31 14.55 3.65
C GLY A 21 4.28 13.49 4.06
N SER A 22 4.43 12.88 5.24
CA SER A 22 3.43 11.98 5.82
C SER A 22 2.07 12.63 6.06
N ALA A 23 2.03 13.96 6.16
CA ALA A 23 0.81 14.73 6.39
C ALA A 23 0.20 15.31 5.10
N ALA A 24 0.92 15.23 3.96
CA ALA A 24 0.50 15.85 2.70
C ALA A 24 -0.81 15.27 2.15
N LEU A 25 -0.94 13.94 2.08
CA LEU A 25 -2.16 13.30 1.60
C LEU A 25 -3.38 13.56 2.50
N PRO A 26 -3.29 13.37 3.84
CA PRO A 26 -4.38 13.74 4.74
C PRO A 26 -4.90 15.17 4.52
N VAL A 27 -4.01 16.16 4.43
CA VAL A 27 -4.38 17.57 4.19
C VAL A 27 -5.10 17.74 2.86
N LEU A 28 -4.54 17.23 1.77
CA LEU A 28 -5.14 17.35 0.43
C LEU A 28 -6.49 16.62 0.31
N THR A 29 -6.74 15.62 1.17
CA THR A 29 -8.01 14.90 1.23
C THR A 29 -9.02 15.48 2.24
N GLY A 30 -8.64 16.51 3.01
CA GLY A 30 -9.49 17.09 4.04
C GLY A 30 -9.67 16.22 5.28
N ASP A 31 -8.62 15.51 5.72
CA ASP A 31 -8.64 14.80 7.00
C ASP A 31 -8.46 15.79 8.17
N ASP A 32 -9.57 16.14 8.82
CA ASP A 32 -9.64 17.07 9.97
C ASP A 32 -8.77 16.66 11.18
N ARG A 33 -8.15 15.47 11.17
CA ARG A 33 -7.25 15.02 12.23
C ARG A 33 -5.84 15.58 12.10
N VAL A 34 -5.48 16.08 10.92
CA VAL A 34 -4.17 16.69 10.70
C VAL A 34 -4.29 18.18 10.94
N ASP A 35 -3.46 18.68 11.85
CA ASP A 35 -3.32 20.11 12.06
C ASP A 35 -2.50 20.70 10.91
N VAL A 36 -3.11 21.60 10.15
CA VAL A 36 -2.44 22.28 9.04
C VAL A 36 -1.34 23.21 9.57
N ASP A 37 -1.47 23.70 10.81
CA ASP A 37 -0.47 24.56 11.45
C ASP A 37 0.83 23.81 11.78
N ASP A 38 0.80 22.47 11.81
CA ASP A 38 1.98 21.61 12.03
C ASP A 38 2.74 21.28 10.73
N LEU A 39 2.28 21.81 9.59
CA LEU A 39 2.88 21.60 8.28
C LEU A 39 3.59 22.84 7.77
N ASP A 40 4.72 22.60 7.12
CA ASP A 40 5.37 23.58 6.26
C ASP A 40 4.95 23.30 4.82
N TRP A 41 4.19 24.23 4.24
CA TRP A 41 3.72 24.16 2.86
C TRP A 41 4.30 25.32 2.07
N ASP A 42 5.44 25.06 1.45
CA ASP A 42 6.20 26.05 0.70
C ASP A 42 5.73 26.15 -0.75
N PHE A 43 5.34 27.36 -1.16
CA PHE A 43 5.01 27.70 -2.55
C PHE A 43 6.17 28.46 -3.20
N PRO A 44 6.45 28.23 -4.51
CA PRO A 44 7.40 29.07 -5.24
C PRO A 44 6.89 30.51 -5.38
N ASP A 45 7.81 31.48 -5.42
CA ASP A 45 7.44 32.88 -5.66
C ASP A 45 6.80 33.09 -7.04
N GLY A 46 5.82 34.01 -7.09
CA GLY A 46 5.26 34.52 -8.33
C GLY A 46 4.27 33.59 -9.03
N CYS A 47 3.60 32.72 -8.26
CA CYS A 47 2.39 32.01 -8.67
C CYS A 47 1.28 32.99 -9.08
N VAL A 48 0.62 32.75 -10.21
CA VAL A 48 -0.56 33.54 -10.62
C VAL A 48 -1.74 32.64 -11.03
N PRO A 49 -2.99 33.13 -11.00
CA PRO A 49 -4.14 32.37 -11.46
C PRO A 49 -3.99 31.93 -12.92
N GLY A 50 -4.46 30.71 -13.22
CA GLY A 50 -4.36 30.07 -14.53
C GLY A 50 -3.11 29.20 -14.73
N GLU A 51 -2.13 29.26 -13.81
CA GLU A 51 -0.95 28.41 -13.80
C GLU A 51 -1.20 27.10 -13.04
N MET A 52 -0.38 26.08 -13.30
CA MET A 52 -0.51 24.76 -12.68
C MET A 52 0.49 24.60 -11.54
N ILE A 53 0.11 23.85 -10.51
CA ILE A 53 0.99 23.48 -9.42
C ILE A 53 0.94 21.98 -9.13
N LEU A 54 2.11 21.39 -8.91
CA LEU A 54 2.24 20.06 -8.33
C LEU A 54 2.60 20.18 -6.86
N HIS A 55 1.92 19.41 -6.03
CA HIS A 55 2.19 19.29 -4.61
C HIS A 55 3.15 18.13 -4.37
N VAL A 56 4.34 18.43 -3.84
CA VAL A 56 5.36 17.42 -3.56
C VAL A 56 5.44 17.16 -2.07
N ALA A 57 5.14 15.92 -1.66
CA ALA A 57 5.40 15.46 -0.31
C ALA A 57 6.91 15.24 -0.09
N GLY A 58 7.48 15.91 0.90
CA GLY A 58 8.88 15.78 1.27
C GLY A 58 9.17 14.53 2.11
N GLY A 59 10.33 13.91 1.89
CA GLY A 59 10.77 12.72 2.60
C GLY A 59 12.07 12.18 2.01
N ASP A 60 12.46 10.96 2.39
CA ASP A 60 13.65 10.30 1.83
C ASP A 60 13.56 10.15 0.29
N GLN A 61 12.33 9.95 -0.20
CA GLN A 61 12.00 9.97 -1.63
C GLN A 61 10.82 10.93 -1.87
N PRO A 62 11.08 12.17 -2.34
CA PRO A 62 10.03 13.12 -2.65
C PRO A 62 9.05 12.60 -3.71
N ALA A 63 7.77 12.92 -3.53
CA ALA A 63 6.70 12.38 -4.35
C ALA A 63 5.64 13.43 -4.68
N VAL A 64 5.18 13.48 -5.93
CA VAL A 64 3.99 14.26 -6.29
C VAL A 64 2.75 13.58 -5.69
N VAL A 65 1.95 14.32 -4.95
CA VAL A 65 0.73 13.84 -4.28
C VAL A 65 -0.54 14.49 -4.82
N GLY A 66 -0.42 15.64 -5.46
CA GLY A 66 -1.54 16.36 -6.03
C GLY A 66 -1.10 17.25 -7.19
N TRP A 67 -2.06 17.55 -8.05
CA TRP A 67 -1.95 18.48 -9.15
C TRP A 67 -3.19 19.36 -9.14
N ASP A 68 -2.98 20.67 -8.95
CA ASP A 68 -4.04 21.65 -8.89
C ASP A 68 -3.83 22.77 -9.94
N LEU A 69 -4.92 23.42 -10.33
CA LEU A 69 -4.93 24.67 -11.06
C LEU A 69 -5.02 25.83 -10.07
N LEU A 70 -4.11 26.80 -10.18
CA LEU A 70 -4.19 28.02 -9.39
C LEU A 70 -5.36 28.87 -9.90
N ILE A 71 -6.28 29.23 -9.03
CA ILE A 71 -7.43 30.09 -9.33
C ILE A 71 -7.44 31.33 -8.44
N GLU A 72 -8.29 32.30 -8.76
CA GLU A 72 -8.46 33.48 -7.90
C GLU A 72 -9.15 33.09 -6.59
N GLY A 73 -8.46 33.34 -5.48
CA GLY A 73 -8.89 33.05 -4.12
C GLY A 73 -9.15 34.33 -3.32
N PRO A 74 -10.31 35.00 -3.46
CA PRO A 74 -10.56 36.31 -2.87
C PRO A 74 -10.59 36.32 -1.32
N GLN A 75 -10.42 35.17 -0.67
CA GLN A 75 -10.42 35.02 0.79
C GLN A 75 -9.04 34.68 1.36
N ASN A 76 -8.05 34.36 0.52
CA ASN A 76 -6.70 33.98 0.96
C ASN A 76 -5.75 35.19 0.91
N GLU A 77 -4.73 35.22 1.77
CA GLU A 77 -3.82 36.37 1.92
C GLU A 77 -2.99 36.65 0.66
N ASP A 78 -2.70 35.61 -0.11
CA ASP A 78 -2.00 35.66 -1.41
C ASP A 78 -2.95 35.88 -2.60
N GLY A 79 -4.26 35.84 -2.38
CA GLY A 79 -5.29 35.96 -3.41
C GLY A 79 -5.42 34.73 -4.32
N LEU A 80 -4.84 33.58 -3.94
CA LEU A 80 -4.87 32.34 -4.71
C LEU A 80 -5.71 31.28 -4.00
N ASP A 81 -6.39 30.44 -4.78
CA ASP A 81 -7.06 29.23 -4.30
C ASP A 81 -6.71 28.07 -5.24
N LEU A 82 -6.99 26.84 -4.82
CA LEU A 82 -6.61 25.62 -5.52
C LEU A 82 -7.85 24.92 -6.09
N ASP A 83 -7.87 24.70 -7.41
CA ASP A 83 -8.88 23.87 -8.07
C ASP A 83 -8.27 22.50 -8.41
N PRO A 84 -8.67 21.41 -7.71
CA PRO A 84 -8.01 20.12 -7.86
C PRO A 84 -8.18 19.51 -9.25
N VAL A 85 -7.07 19.11 -9.87
CA VAL A 85 -7.06 18.42 -11.17
C VAL A 85 -6.92 16.92 -10.96
N GLU A 86 -5.91 16.49 -10.21
CA GLU A 86 -5.64 15.07 -9.95
C GLU A 86 -4.96 14.87 -8.60
N LEU A 87 -5.38 13.81 -7.89
CA LEU A 87 -4.75 13.37 -6.65
C LEU A 87 -4.01 12.06 -6.88
N PHE A 88 -2.83 11.90 -6.25
CA PHE A 88 -2.00 10.70 -6.33
C PHE A 88 -1.83 10.05 -4.93
N PRO A 89 -2.81 9.24 -4.46
CA PRO A 89 -2.80 8.66 -3.11
C PRO A 89 -1.63 7.72 -2.79
N SER A 90 -0.90 7.25 -3.80
CA SER A 90 0.29 6.41 -3.62
C SER A 90 1.60 7.18 -3.85
N GLY A 91 1.50 8.47 -4.19
CA GLY A 91 2.63 9.29 -4.60
C GLY A 91 3.20 8.90 -5.97
N VAL A 92 3.66 9.90 -6.73
CA VAL A 92 4.44 9.70 -7.96
C VAL A 92 5.89 10.08 -7.67
N SER A 93 6.82 9.13 -7.79
CA SER A 93 8.23 9.37 -7.45
C SER A 93 8.85 10.47 -8.33
N LEU A 94 9.37 11.54 -7.72
CA LEU A 94 10.07 12.58 -8.50
C LEU A 94 11.30 12.02 -9.20
N LEU A 95 12.04 11.11 -8.57
CA LEU A 95 13.20 10.46 -9.18
C LEU A 95 12.80 9.67 -10.44
N ALA A 96 11.63 9.01 -10.43
CA ALA A 96 11.13 8.31 -11.62
C ALA A 96 10.69 9.28 -12.73
N VAL A 97 10.06 10.40 -12.36
CA VAL A 97 9.70 11.47 -13.29
C VAL A 97 10.95 12.06 -13.96
N GLU A 98 11.97 12.42 -13.19
CA GLU A 98 13.25 12.93 -13.72
C GLU A 98 13.93 11.94 -14.67
N ARG A 99 13.85 10.64 -14.38
CA ARG A 99 14.37 9.60 -15.28
C ARG A 99 13.62 9.51 -16.60
N ARG A 100 12.30 9.73 -16.60
CA ARG A 100 11.50 9.79 -17.84
C ARG A 100 11.82 11.04 -18.65
N LEU A 101 12.02 12.17 -17.97
CA LEU A 101 12.42 13.42 -18.59
C LEU A 101 13.86 13.37 -19.13
N GLY A 102 14.72 12.55 -18.54
CA GLY A 102 16.14 12.46 -18.87
C GLY A 102 16.97 13.62 -18.30
N HIS A 103 16.40 14.42 -17.40
CA HIS A 103 17.07 15.53 -16.72
C HIS A 103 16.41 15.79 -15.36
N PRO A 104 17.11 16.42 -14.40
CA PRO A 104 16.53 16.74 -13.11
C PRO A 104 15.48 17.86 -13.20
N LEU A 105 14.58 17.89 -12.23
CA LEU A 105 13.65 18.98 -11.95
C LEU A 105 14.39 20.09 -11.18
N PRO A 106 13.84 21.32 -11.11
CA PRO A 106 14.40 22.35 -10.24
C PRO A 106 14.35 21.91 -8.77
N ALA A 107 15.18 22.55 -7.94
CA ALA A 107 15.09 22.40 -6.49
C ALA A 107 13.69 22.77 -5.99
N LEU A 108 13.26 22.13 -4.91
CA LEU A 108 11.95 22.35 -4.30
C LEU A 108 12.04 23.39 -3.16
N PRO A 109 11.04 24.27 -3.01
CA PRO A 109 10.01 24.60 -4.00
C PRO A 109 10.63 25.25 -5.25
N GLY A 110 10.01 25.08 -6.43
CA GLY A 110 10.56 25.63 -7.67
C GLY A 110 9.58 25.72 -8.83
N THR A 111 9.99 26.38 -9.91
CA THR A 111 9.14 26.61 -11.10
C THR A 111 9.80 26.11 -12.37
N VAL A 112 9.04 25.39 -13.20
CA VAL A 112 9.42 24.92 -14.53
C VAL A 112 8.84 25.86 -15.59
N ALA A 113 9.67 26.31 -16.53
CA ALA A 113 9.30 27.24 -17.59
C ALA A 113 8.56 26.57 -18.78
N SER A 114 7.81 27.40 -19.53
CA SER A 114 6.78 27.01 -20.50
C SER A 114 7.08 25.95 -21.57
N PRO A 115 8.28 25.76 -22.16
CA PRO A 115 8.37 24.65 -23.10
C PRO A 115 8.35 23.29 -22.37
N ARG A 116 8.74 23.24 -21.09
CA ARG A 116 8.90 21.98 -20.34
C ARG A 116 7.77 21.66 -19.37
N ALA A 117 6.91 22.63 -19.06
CA ALA A 117 5.80 22.42 -18.14
C ALA A 117 4.90 21.25 -18.58
N GLY A 118 4.54 21.20 -19.88
CA GLY A 118 3.78 20.09 -20.45
C GLY A 118 4.53 18.75 -20.39
N GLU A 119 5.84 18.74 -20.69
CA GLU A 119 6.66 17.53 -20.63
C GLU A 119 6.71 16.93 -19.22
N VAL A 120 6.78 17.78 -18.18
CA VAL A 120 6.75 17.35 -16.78
C VAL A 120 5.40 16.74 -16.42
N LEU A 121 4.30 17.39 -16.79
CA LEU A 121 2.95 16.87 -16.54
C LEU A 121 2.72 15.52 -17.26
N ASP A 122 3.15 15.41 -18.51
CA ASP A 122 3.09 14.15 -19.27
C ASP A 122 3.94 13.05 -18.61
N ALA A 123 5.13 13.39 -18.09
CA ALA A 123 5.99 12.44 -17.38
C ALA A 123 5.37 11.99 -16.04
N VAL A 124 4.74 12.90 -15.30
CA VAL A 124 3.99 12.59 -14.07
C VAL A 124 2.81 11.67 -14.37
N ALA A 125 1.98 12.01 -15.35
CA ALA A 125 0.84 11.19 -15.75
C ALA A 125 1.28 9.80 -16.26
N ALA A 126 2.37 9.73 -17.03
CA ALA A 126 2.92 8.47 -17.51
C ALA A 126 3.49 7.60 -16.39
N GLU A 127 4.11 8.21 -15.37
CA GLU A 127 4.59 7.50 -14.19
C GLU A 127 3.44 7.05 -13.29
N ALA A 128 2.40 7.86 -13.10
CA ALA A 128 1.20 7.48 -12.37
C ALA A 128 0.48 6.29 -13.02
N ALA A 129 0.37 6.30 -14.36
CA ALA A 129 -0.27 5.23 -15.12
C ALA A 129 0.57 3.94 -15.20
N SER A 130 1.90 4.06 -15.22
CA SER A 130 2.81 2.92 -15.32
C SER A 130 4.03 3.15 -14.43
N PRO A 131 3.92 2.91 -13.12
CA PRO A 131 4.99 3.18 -12.16
C PRO A 131 6.28 2.44 -12.52
N THR A 132 7.40 3.13 -12.40
CA THR A 132 8.73 2.57 -12.56
C THR A 132 9.03 1.68 -11.36
N PRO A 133 9.35 0.39 -11.57
CA PRO A 133 9.73 -0.50 -10.47
C PRO A 133 10.89 0.09 -9.67
N TRP A 134 10.78 0.11 -8.34
CA TRP A 134 11.81 0.70 -7.47
C TRP A 134 13.19 0.10 -7.71
N ARG A 135 13.32 -1.18 -8.09
CA ARG A 135 14.61 -1.82 -8.42
C ARG A 135 15.34 -1.10 -9.54
N LYS A 136 14.61 -0.45 -10.44
CA LYS A 136 15.21 0.41 -11.46
C LYS A 136 15.70 1.71 -10.83
N LEU A 137 14.91 2.30 -9.93
CA LEU A 137 15.20 3.56 -9.23
C LEU A 137 16.40 3.45 -8.28
N GLU A 138 16.39 2.43 -7.43
CA GLU A 138 17.39 2.19 -6.39
C GLU A 138 17.76 0.69 -6.33
N PRO A 139 18.59 0.19 -7.27
CA PRO A 139 18.93 -1.23 -7.35
C PRO A 139 19.71 -1.78 -6.14
N GLU A 140 20.15 -0.90 -5.23
CA GLU A 140 20.94 -1.28 -4.05
C GLU A 140 20.11 -1.31 -2.75
N ALA A 141 18.95 -0.65 -2.70
CA ALA A 141 18.19 -0.41 -1.46
C ALA A 141 17.65 -1.70 -0.79
N CYS A 142 17.50 -2.79 -1.54
CA CYS A 142 17.17 -4.11 -1.01
C CYS A 142 17.85 -5.23 -1.82
N ARG A 143 19.19 -5.22 -1.85
CA ARG A 143 19.98 -6.40 -2.29
C ARG A 143 19.93 -7.52 -1.24
N THR A 144 18.73 -8.04 -0.98
CA THR A 144 18.54 -9.24 -0.17
C THR A 144 18.55 -10.45 -1.11
N PRO A 145 19.15 -11.60 -0.74
CA PRO A 145 19.04 -12.81 -1.53
C PRO A 145 17.57 -13.14 -1.79
N ARG A 146 17.22 -13.52 -3.03
CA ARG A 146 16.02 -14.34 -3.25
C ARG A 146 16.25 -15.59 -2.43
N ASN A 147 15.49 -15.80 -1.37
CA ASN A 147 15.65 -16.99 -0.57
C ASN A 147 14.79 -18.10 -1.20
N PRO A 148 15.39 -19.11 -1.86
CA PRO A 148 14.62 -20.23 -2.40
C PRO A 148 14.12 -21.20 -1.31
N GLU A 149 14.53 -21.02 -0.05
CA GLU A 149 14.35 -22.02 1.02
C GLU A 149 13.71 -21.44 2.29
N GLY A 150 12.58 -20.73 2.13
CA GLY A 150 11.73 -20.32 3.26
C GLY A 150 10.53 -21.25 3.44
N HIS A 151 10.23 -21.66 4.68
CA HIS A 151 9.00 -22.39 5.03
C HIS A 151 7.70 -21.62 4.71
N LEU A 152 7.79 -20.32 4.41
CA LEU A 152 6.64 -19.46 4.13
C LEU A 152 6.18 -19.50 2.67
N LEU A 153 6.96 -20.13 1.77
CA LEU A 153 6.64 -20.28 0.34
C LEU A 153 5.31 -21.03 0.10
N GLU A 154 4.87 -21.86 1.05
CA GLU A 154 3.61 -22.61 0.95
C GLU A 154 2.36 -21.72 1.07
N TYR A 155 2.48 -20.52 1.63
CA TYR A 155 1.33 -19.64 1.95
C TYR A 155 1.11 -18.50 0.95
N GLY A 156 2.02 -18.32 -0.02
CA GLY A 156 1.97 -17.22 -0.97
C GLY A 156 2.34 -15.86 -0.35
N CYS A 157 2.04 -14.77 -1.06
CA CYS A 157 2.34 -13.43 -0.58
C CYS A 157 1.38 -13.04 0.57
N PRO A 158 1.87 -12.67 1.77
CA PRO A 158 1.02 -12.32 2.91
C PRO A 158 0.26 -10.99 2.75
N LEU A 159 0.66 -10.15 1.78
CA LEU A 159 0.02 -8.86 1.50
C LEU A 159 -1.13 -8.99 0.48
N CYS A 160 -0.91 -9.68 -0.64
CA CYS A 160 -1.91 -9.82 -1.69
C CYS A 160 -2.55 -11.21 -1.80
N GLU A 161 -2.05 -12.19 -1.03
CA GLU A 161 -2.48 -13.59 -1.02
C GLU A 161 -2.28 -14.35 -2.34
N ALA A 162 -1.44 -13.83 -3.23
CA ALA A 162 -1.06 -14.53 -4.45
C ALA A 162 -0.27 -15.80 -4.12
N ASP A 163 -0.75 -16.94 -4.58
CA ASP A 163 -0.13 -18.25 -4.45
C ASP A 163 0.73 -18.59 -5.67
N GLY A 164 1.70 -19.49 -5.50
CA GLY A 164 2.56 -19.98 -6.59
C GLY A 164 3.47 -18.92 -7.24
N VAL A 165 3.59 -17.72 -6.65
CA VAL A 165 4.46 -16.64 -7.12
C VAL A 165 5.82 -16.66 -6.40
N PRO A 166 6.92 -16.29 -7.08
CA PRO A 166 8.19 -16.06 -6.41
C PRO A 166 8.07 -14.96 -5.35
N LEU A 167 8.59 -15.23 -4.16
CA LEU A 167 8.66 -14.26 -3.08
C LEU A 167 10.07 -13.67 -2.98
N GLU A 168 10.11 -12.43 -2.50
CA GLU A 168 11.32 -11.69 -2.21
C GLU A 168 11.31 -11.22 -0.76
N THR A 169 12.49 -11.23 -0.13
CA THR A 169 12.64 -10.78 1.25
C THR A 169 12.80 -9.26 1.31
N HIS A 170 11.82 -8.59 1.89
CA HIS A 170 11.89 -7.19 2.26
C HIS A 170 12.31 -7.07 3.73
N ILE A 171 13.37 -6.30 4.00
CA ILE A 171 13.86 -6.11 5.37
C ILE A 171 13.12 -4.93 5.99
N LEU A 172 12.42 -5.18 7.10
CA LEU A 172 11.64 -4.18 7.83
C LEU A 172 12.60 -3.34 8.70
N VAL A 173 13.52 -2.61 8.08
CA VAL A 173 14.47 -1.76 8.80
C VAL A 173 13.82 -0.42 9.12
N ARG A 174 12.86 -0.39 10.05
CA ARG A 174 12.44 0.84 10.76
C ARG A 174 11.51 0.51 11.93
N ARG A 175 12.04 0.65 13.15
CA ARG A 175 11.29 0.86 14.42
C ARG A 175 10.37 -0.25 14.92
N VAL A 176 10.57 -1.52 14.55
CA VAL A 176 9.85 -2.59 15.23
C VAL A 176 10.68 -3.05 16.44
N PRO A 177 10.13 -3.09 17.67
CA PRO A 177 10.81 -3.71 18.82
C PRO A 177 11.31 -5.11 18.43
N GLU A 178 12.45 -5.54 19.00
CA GLU A 178 13.20 -6.78 18.67
C GLU A 178 12.38 -8.08 18.65
N GLU A 179 11.11 -8.02 19.06
CA GLU A 179 10.14 -9.11 19.19
C GLU A 179 9.37 -9.43 17.90
N HIS A 180 9.47 -8.57 16.87
CA HIS A 180 8.71 -8.70 15.62
C HIS A 180 9.60 -9.06 14.42
N ALA A 181 8.99 -9.69 13.41
CA ALA A 181 9.68 -10.12 12.20
C ALA A 181 10.54 -8.98 11.61
N THR A 182 11.85 -9.21 11.51
CA THR A 182 12.82 -8.25 10.95
C THR A 182 12.76 -8.18 9.42
N SER A 183 12.00 -9.09 8.81
CA SER A 183 11.79 -9.18 7.37
C SER A 183 10.46 -9.84 7.05
N ILE A 184 9.92 -9.53 5.88
CA ILE A 184 8.72 -10.15 5.33
C ILE A 184 9.03 -10.69 3.92
N GLU A 185 8.46 -11.83 3.57
CA GLU A 185 8.55 -12.40 2.23
C GLU A 185 7.30 -12.02 1.45
N VAL A 186 7.43 -11.28 0.35
CA VAL A 186 6.31 -10.74 -0.44
C VAL A 186 6.56 -10.93 -1.93
N CYS A 187 5.51 -10.96 -2.74
CA CYS A 187 5.69 -11.01 -4.20
C CYS A 187 6.33 -9.70 -4.71
N GLU A 188 6.88 -9.75 -5.92
CA GLU A 188 7.55 -8.59 -6.56
C GLU A 188 6.70 -7.31 -6.50
N SER A 189 5.42 -7.38 -6.88
CA SER A 189 4.54 -6.20 -6.89
C SER A 189 4.29 -5.64 -5.49
N CYS A 190 4.15 -6.50 -4.48
CA CYS A 190 3.97 -6.07 -3.10
C CYS A 190 5.26 -5.52 -2.49
N HIS A 191 6.42 -6.06 -2.90
CA HIS A 191 7.71 -5.48 -2.58
C HIS A 191 7.83 -4.06 -3.13
N ASP A 192 7.36 -3.84 -4.36
CA ASP A 192 7.41 -2.51 -4.98
C ASP A 192 6.55 -1.49 -4.25
N LEU A 193 5.39 -1.90 -3.73
CA LEU A 193 4.55 -1.05 -2.90
C LEU A 193 5.19 -0.67 -1.56
N LEU A 194 6.01 -1.55 -0.97
CA LEU A 194 6.75 -1.25 0.26
C LEU A 194 7.87 -0.21 0.03
N HIS A 195 8.31 -0.06 -1.22
CA HIS A 195 9.25 0.97 -1.66
C HIS A 195 8.55 2.13 -2.38
N ALA A 196 7.21 2.21 -2.33
CA ALA A 196 6.52 3.36 -2.88
C ALA A 196 6.98 4.64 -2.14
N PRO A 197 7.07 5.80 -2.83
CA PRO A 197 7.53 7.04 -2.23
C PRO A 197 6.71 7.46 -1.00
N LEU A 198 5.42 7.14 -1.02
CA LEU A 198 4.53 7.20 0.14
C LEU A 198 4.13 5.77 0.50
N PRO A 199 4.96 5.07 1.29
CA PRO A 199 4.72 3.68 1.59
C PRO A 199 3.45 3.58 2.43
N ALA A 200 2.51 2.76 1.97
CA ALA A 200 1.39 2.37 2.82
C ALA A 200 1.94 1.68 4.08
N ALA A 201 1.28 1.90 5.23
CA ALA A 201 1.68 1.20 6.45
C ALA A 201 1.60 -0.31 6.19
N LEU A 202 2.58 -1.07 6.69
CA LEU A 202 2.63 -2.51 6.47
C LEU A 202 1.31 -3.20 6.88
N ASP A 203 0.73 -2.78 8.00
CA ASP A 203 -0.56 -3.29 8.48
C ASP A 203 -1.72 -3.01 7.52
N ASP A 204 -1.70 -1.86 6.84
CA ASP A 204 -2.71 -1.52 5.84
C ASP A 204 -2.57 -2.41 4.59
N LEU A 205 -1.33 -2.70 4.18
CA LEU A 205 -1.07 -3.62 3.07
C LEU A 205 -1.48 -5.05 3.41
N ILE A 206 -1.15 -5.52 4.62
CA ILE A 206 -1.54 -6.84 5.13
C ILE A 206 -3.07 -7.00 5.17
N GLY A 207 -3.77 -5.95 5.58
CA GLY A 207 -5.23 -5.92 5.71
C GLY A 207 -5.99 -5.62 4.41
N ARG A 208 -5.31 -5.11 3.38
CA ARG A 208 -5.94 -4.46 2.21
C ARG A 208 -7.01 -5.29 1.51
N ASN A 209 -6.76 -6.59 1.36
CA ASN A 209 -7.66 -7.50 0.65
C ASN A 209 -8.63 -8.25 1.57
N ARG A 210 -8.65 -7.90 2.86
CA ARG A 210 -9.47 -8.59 3.87
C ARG A 210 -10.79 -7.85 4.04
N PRO A 211 -11.92 -8.58 4.19
CA PRO A 211 -13.17 -7.92 4.51
C PRO A 211 -13.06 -7.22 5.87
N PRO A 212 -13.73 -6.07 6.06
CA PRO A 212 -13.79 -5.42 7.36
C PRO A 212 -14.45 -6.35 8.37
N CYS A 213 -14.13 -6.16 9.66
CA CYS A 213 -14.73 -6.98 10.70
C CYS A 213 -16.26 -6.86 10.67
N PRO A 214 -17.03 -7.95 10.58
CA PRO A 214 -18.49 -7.87 10.56
C PRO A 214 -19.08 -7.37 11.88
N CYS A 215 -18.30 -7.42 12.98
CA CYS A 215 -18.74 -6.99 14.31
C CYS A 215 -18.40 -5.52 14.59
N CYS A 216 -17.19 -5.06 14.27
CA CYS A 216 -16.70 -3.72 14.64
C CYS A 216 -16.23 -2.87 13.45
N SER A 217 -16.36 -3.36 12.22
CA SER A 217 -15.95 -2.66 10.99
C SER A 217 -14.46 -2.27 10.91
N ALA A 218 -13.61 -2.85 11.75
CA ALA A 218 -12.16 -2.66 11.67
C ALA A 218 -11.65 -3.08 10.27
N MET A 219 -10.86 -2.21 9.63
CA MET A 219 -10.27 -2.46 8.30
C MET A 219 -9.01 -3.33 8.35
N ARG A 220 -8.30 -3.30 9.48
CA ARG A 220 -7.12 -4.14 9.75
C ARG A 220 -7.54 -5.44 10.43
N THR A 221 -8.22 -6.31 9.70
CA THR A 221 -8.66 -7.61 10.26
C THR A 221 -7.54 -8.63 10.23
N HIS A 222 -7.17 -9.17 11.38
CA HIS A 222 -6.22 -10.28 11.47
C HIS A 222 -6.91 -11.61 11.14
N ARG A 223 -6.20 -12.52 10.47
CA ARG A 223 -6.65 -13.91 10.29
C ARG A 223 -6.36 -14.71 11.54
N ILE A 224 -7.25 -15.63 11.91
CA ILE A 224 -7.05 -16.48 13.08
C ILE A 224 -6.56 -17.85 12.64
N ILE A 225 -5.38 -18.26 13.10
CA ILE A 225 -4.88 -19.64 12.99
C ILE A 225 -5.34 -20.39 14.24
N TRP A 226 -6.07 -21.48 14.04
CA TRP A 226 -6.52 -22.34 15.14
C TRP A 226 -5.55 -23.50 15.37
N GLY A 227 -5.25 -23.80 16.65
CA GLY A 227 -4.43 -24.95 17.04
C GLY A 227 -2.99 -24.58 17.42
N MET A 228 -2.07 -25.55 17.32
CA MET A 228 -0.64 -25.31 17.52
C MET A 228 0.00 -24.98 16.17
N PRO A 229 0.31 -23.71 15.87
CA PRO A 229 0.96 -23.37 14.62
C PRO A 229 2.40 -23.88 14.63
N VAL A 230 2.89 -24.30 13.47
CA VAL A 230 4.33 -24.34 13.22
C VAL A 230 4.76 -22.86 13.17
N LEU A 231 5.58 -22.43 14.13
CA LEU A 231 6.14 -21.08 14.12
C LEU A 231 7.08 -20.91 12.90
N PRO A 232 7.23 -19.69 12.35
CA PRO A 232 6.73 -18.41 12.85
C PRO A 232 5.29 -18.07 12.46
N ILE A 233 4.62 -17.22 13.25
CA ILE A 233 3.31 -16.65 12.90
C ILE A 233 3.52 -15.58 11.82
N LEU A 234 2.81 -15.71 10.70
CA LEU A 234 2.88 -14.75 9.60
C LEU A 234 2.32 -13.37 10.01
N PRO A 235 2.87 -12.25 9.51
CA PRO A 235 2.29 -10.93 9.67
C PRO A 235 0.80 -10.90 9.28
N GLY A 236 -0.03 -10.25 10.09
CA GLY A 236 -1.48 -10.24 9.92
C GLY A 236 -2.22 -11.48 10.39
N TYR A 237 -1.54 -12.47 10.96
CA TYR A 237 -2.20 -13.61 11.59
C TYR A 237 -2.12 -13.48 13.11
N THR A 238 -3.18 -13.93 13.78
CA THR A 238 -3.28 -14.10 15.22
C THR A 238 -3.51 -15.59 15.48
N VAL A 239 -2.91 -16.12 16.54
CA VAL A 239 -3.10 -17.53 16.91
C VAL A 239 -4.17 -17.61 17.99
N ALA A 240 -5.14 -18.49 17.80
CA ALA A 240 -6.11 -18.87 18.81
C ALA A 240 -5.96 -20.37 19.10
N GLY A 241 -5.54 -20.72 20.31
CA GLY A 241 -5.36 -22.11 20.70
C GLY A 241 -4.45 -22.28 21.90
N CYS A 242 -4.37 -23.52 22.42
CA CYS A 242 -3.44 -23.87 23.49
C CYS A 242 -2.05 -24.14 22.88
N ALA A 243 -1.08 -23.28 23.18
CA ALA A 243 0.33 -23.64 23.03
C ALA A 243 0.73 -24.53 24.23
N PRO A 244 1.27 -25.74 24.03
CA PRO A 244 1.87 -26.50 25.10
C PRO A 244 3.14 -25.72 25.50
N PRO A 245 3.33 -25.40 26.78
CA PRO A 245 4.44 -24.55 27.24
C PRO A 245 5.83 -25.15 26.93
N ALA A 246 5.91 -26.45 26.64
CA ALA A 246 7.04 -27.12 26.03
C ALA A 246 6.55 -28.44 25.43
N VAL A 247 7.21 -28.93 24.38
CA VAL A 247 7.16 -30.35 24.03
C VAL A 247 8.02 -31.08 25.09
N PRO A 248 7.49 -32.00 25.91
CA PRO A 248 8.31 -32.76 26.84
C PRO A 248 9.47 -33.43 26.09
N GLU A 249 10.66 -33.52 26.70
CA GLU A 249 11.88 -34.03 26.05
C GLU A 249 11.68 -35.41 25.40
N GLU A 250 10.76 -36.23 25.93
CA GLU A 250 10.39 -37.54 25.37
C GLU A 250 9.73 -37.49 23.99
N PHE A 251 9.20 -36.33 23.58
CA PHE A 251 8.60 -36.08 22.26
C PHE A 251 9.44 -35.16 21.38
N ALA A 252 10.58 -34.66 21.89
CA ALA A 252 11.53 -33.93 21.06
C ALA A 252 12.12 -34.90 20.01
N PRO A 253 12.27 -34.49 18.74
CA PRO A 253 12.92 -35.32 17.74
C PRO A 253 14.34 -35.64 18.22
N THR A 254 14.57 -36.90 18.56
CA THR A 254 15.90 -37.37 18.97
C THR A 254 16.82 -37.19 17.76
N ALA A 255 17.75 -36.25 17.89
CA ALA A 255 18.86 -36.10 16.97
C ALA A 255 19.73 -37.36 17.04
N GLY A 256 19.37 -38.38 16.26
CA GLY A 256 20.18 -39.58 16.08
C GLY A 256 19.45 -40.89 16.36
N SER A 257 18.69 -41.37 15.38
CA SER A 257 18.83 -42.76 14.92
C SER A 257 18.18 -42.89 13.54
N GLY A 258 19.02 -42.91 12.51
CA GLY A 258 18.62 -43.08 11.13
C GLY A 258 17.88 -44.40 10.90
N GLY A 259 16.76 -44.31 10.18
CA GLY A 259 16.04 -45.42 9.59
C GLY A 259 14.76 -44.91 8.94
N PRO A 260 14.49 -45.21 7.65
CA PRO A 260 13.29 -44.72 6.97
C PRO A 260 12.06 -45.42 7.56
N ARG A 261 11.35 -44.74 8.48
CA ARG A 261 10.01 -45.19 8.89
C ARG A 261 9.05 -44.84 7.76
N ARG A 262 8.52 -45.87 7.10
CA ARG A 262 7.42 -45.73 6.15
C ARG A 262 6.25 -45.05 6.84
N ILE A 263 5.83 -43.90 6.30
CA ILE A 263 4.59 -43.23 6.68
C ILE A 263 3.44 -44.20 6.33
N PRO A 264 2.54 -44.55 7.26
CA PRO A 264 1.35 -45.32 6.92
C PRO A 264 0.47 -44.44 6.03
N THR A 265 0.30 -44.84 4.77
CA THR A 265 -0.70 -44.23 3.89
C THR A 265 -2.08 -44.50 4.47
N PHE A 266 -2.73 -43.47 5.01
CA PHE A 266 -4.12 -43.52 5.41
C PHE A 266 -5.00 -43.53 4.15
N ARG A 267 -5.41 -44.72 3.69
CA ARG A 267 -6.46 -44.86 2.67
C ARG A 267 -7.81 -44.55 3.32
N GLY A 268 -8.17 -43.27 3.39
CA GLY A 268 -9.55 -42.84 3.58
C GLY A 268 -10.30 -42.94 2.26
N SER A 269 -11.28 -43.85 2.19
CA SER A 269 -12.20 -43.97 1.05
C SER A 269 -13.00 -42.68 0.86
N PRO A 270 -13.19 -42.17 -0.38
CA PRO A 270 -14.02 -41.00 -0.61
C PRO A 270 -15.48 -41.39 -0.43
N THR A 271 -16.13 -40.84 0.60
CA THR A 271 -17.59 -40.91 0.70
C THR A 271 -18.17 -40.03 -0.41
N GLN A 272 -18.84 -40.67 -1.37
CA GLN A 272 -19.58 -40.02 -2.44
C GLN A 272 -20.70 -39.16 -1.84
N VAL A 273 -20.61 -37.84 -2.01
CA VAL A 273 -21.76 -36.95 -1.85
C VAL A 273 -22.62 -37.11 -3.11
N ARG A 274 -23.74 -37.81 -2.96
CA ARG A 274 -24.80 -37.90 -3.97
C ARG A 274 -25.39 -36.50 -4.20
N THR A 275 -25.21 -35.97 -5.41
CA THR A 275 -26.05 -34.92 -5.97
C THR A 275 -27.31 -35.57 -6.56
N SER A 276 -28.49 -35.20 -6.05
CA SER A 276 -29.78 -35.45 -6.70
C SER A 276 -30.51 -34.13 -6.91
N ALA A 277 -31.08 -33.99 -8.10
CA ALA A 277 -31.51 -32.75 -8.73
C ALA A 277 -32.98 -32.37 -8.45
N SER A 278 -33.24 -31.06 -8.63
CA SER A 278 -34.43 -30.40 -9.23
C SER A 278 -35.78 -30.29 -8.47
N ALA A 279 -36.06 -29.03 -8.02
CA ALA A 279 -37.21 -28.10 -8.26
C ALA A 279 -38.68 -28.57 -8.02
N PRO A 280 -39.70 -27.69 -7.76
CA PRO A 280 -39.81 -26.25 -8.07
C PRO A 280 -40.42 -25.35 -6.96
N GLY A 281 -40.62 -24.07 -7.28
CA GLY A 281 -40.74 -22.96 -6.33
C GLY A 281 -42.08 -22.71 -5.64
N LEU A 282 -42.03 -21.77 -4.70
CA LEU A 282 -43.14 -21.03 -4.12
C LEU A 282 -42.66 -19.62 -3.71
N ARG A 283 -43.53 -18.64 -3.97
CA ARG A 283 -43.37 -17.18 -3.78
C ARG A 283 -43.19 -16.76 -2.31
N PRO A 284 -42.68 -15.54 -2.04
CA PRO A 284 -42.36 -15.09 -0.68
C PRO A 284 -43.58 -14.48 0.03
N PRO A 285 -43.61 -14.48 1.37
CA PRO A 285 -44.36 -13.48 2.11
C PRO A 285 -43.42 -12.44 2.74
N HIS A 286 -43.93 -11.22 2.77
CA HIS A 286 -43.44 -10.07 3.51
C HIS A 286 -43.21 -10.36 5.00
N GLY A 287 -42.18 -9.73 5.58
CA GLY A 287 -42.03 -9.61 7.03
C GLY A 287 -40.58 -9.41 7.45
N TRP A 288 -40.13 -8.15 7.52
CA TRP A 288 -38.89 -7.80 8.21
C TRP A 288 -39.10 -8.00 9.71
N GLY A 289 -38.58 -9.10 10.24
CA GLY A 289 -38.37 -9.32 11.66
C GLY A 289 -36.89 -9.16 11.98
N ALA A 290 -36.57 -8.39 13.01
CA ALA A 290 -35.21 -8.16 13.49
C ALA A 290 -34.48 -9.50 13.76
N VAL A 291 -33.35 -9.69 13.09
CA VAL A 291 -32.42 -10.77 13.42
C VAL A 291 -31.62 -10.31 14.64
N PRO A 292 -31.62 -11.05 15.76
CA PRO A 292 -30.75 -10.72 16.88
C PRO A 292 -29.29 -10.94 16.45
N THR A 293 -28.47 -9.91 16.59
CA THR A 293 -27.02 -10.00 16.51
C THR A 293 -26.52 -11.03 17.53
N PRO A 294 -25.69 -12.01 17.15
CA PRO A 294 -25.08 -12.92 18.12
C PRO A 294 -24.12 -12.13 19.03
N PRO A 295 -23.98 -12.52 20.31
CA PRO A 295 -22.96 -11.95 21.19
C PRO A 295 -21.57 -12.35 20.68
N CYS A 296 -20.64 -11.40 20.74
CA CYS A 296 -19.22 -11.62 20.47
C CYS A 296 -18.61 -12.61 21.48
#